data_AF-A0A251X8S4-F1
#
_entry.id   AF-A0A251X8S4-F1
#
_cell.length_a   1.000
_cell.length_b   1.000
_cell.length_c   1.000
_cell.angle_alpha   90.00
_cell.angle_beta   90.00
_cell.angle_gamma   90.00
#
_symmetry.space_group_name_H-M   'P 1'
#
loop_
_entity.id
_entity.type
_entity.pdbx_description
1 polymer ?
#
loop_
_entity_poly.entity_id
_entity_poly.type
_entity_poly.pdbx_seq_one_letter_code
_entity_poly.pdbx_strand_id
1 'polypeptide(L)'
;MKTTAIRLVIMVAGVALPSWVYADNPLAIQDFQTALAACERGIQMEMPRSRGSLRIMQSLSKRYQRNMQNALARMPALKDSNRLYSGDYFVETSFSQAYQSCETNFVSRVKEAELATEKMLAQRQEKQQENQALLDQLQQKQAMITPHIEVAIKNHCIPIINQADLIPPEAKNNYFQAKQKILELDPEAVKQFYTFAIKDSITQELIDESKPLGVWFETCEAAFIAQENQSAQTVSGEMMDDEEGPMLPPSLRTPALPADPATTAAPVVPAVPVTVPLEDEPEDMAVDEEGGDEEEYQAALTTVTGDKKTVLTQMKRMPDYVNNDDYDLAKASLWQFESPDADRCEVYQFQGDTQVKKQDINSECPPF
;
A
#
# COMPACT_ATOMS: atom_id res chain seq x y z
N MET A 1 -9.60 89.11 -10.72
CA MET A 1 -10.74 88.32 -10.24
C MET A 1 -10.23 87.36 -9.19
N LYS A 2 -10.68 87.49 -7.93
CA LYS A 2 -10.27 86.64 -6.80
C LYS A 2 -11.48 85.78 -6.40
N THR A 3 -11.36 84.47 -6.51
CA THR A 3 -12.40 83.50 -6.14
C THR A 3 -12.14 83.02 -4.72
N THR A 4 -13.03 83.38 -3.80
CA THR A 4 -12.97 83.01 -2.38
C THR A 4 -13.63 81.64 -2.20
N ALA A 5 -12.87 80.64 -1.77
CA ALA A 5 -13.38 79.31 -1.45
C ALA A 5 -13.95 79.28 -0.02
N ILE A 6 -15.24 79.00 0.10
CA ILE A 6 -15.95 78.84 1.37
C ILE A 6 -15.71 77.42 1.89
N ARG A 7 -14.98 77.29 3.00
CA ARG A 7 -14.85 76.03 3.76
C ARG A 7 -16.11 75.84 4.61
N LEU A 8 -16.96 74.90 4.19
CA LEU A 8 -18.08 74.42 4.99
C LEU A 8 -17.55 73.44 6.05
N VAL A 9 -17.47 73.87 7.30
CA VAL A 9 -17.17 73.00 8.46
C VAL A 9 -18.48 72.36 8.91
N ILE A 10 -18.70 71.11 8.52
CA ILE A 10 -19.81 70.30 9.03
C ILE A 10 -19.41 69.81 10.42
N MET A 11 -19.95 70.44 11.47
CA MET A 11 -19.93 69.89 12.82
C MET A 11 -20.85 68.67 12.86
N VAL A 12 -20.27 67.47 12.75
CA VAL A 12 -20.98 66.22 13.02
C VAL A 12 -21.13 66.10 14.53
N ALA A 13 -22.33 66.39 15.03
CA ALA A 13 -22.72 66.08 16.41
C ALA A 13 -22.58 64.56 16.63
N GLY A 14 -21.70 64.19 17.57
CA GLY A 14 -21.46 62.80 17.95
C GLY A 14 -22.73 62.17 18.49
N VAL A 15 -23.40 61.39 17.66
CA VAL A 15 -24.40 60.43 18.10
C VAL A 15 -23.62 59.34 18.84
N ALA A 16 -23.59 59.43 20.17
CA ALA A 16 -23.16 58.32 21.02
C ALA A 16 -24.13 57.17 20.76
N LEU A 17 -23.74 56.26 19.85
CA LEU A 17 -24.44 55.00 19.67
C LEU A 17 -24.42 54.31 21.04
N PRO A 18 -25.58 53.94 21.61
CA PRO A 18 -25.59 53.18 22.85
C PRO A 18 -24.73 51.96 22.62
N SER A 19 -23.73 51.74 23.48
CA SER A 19 -22.99 50.50 23.54
C SER A 19 -24.01 49.43 23.91
N TRP A 20 -24.63 48.83 22.89
CA TRP A 20 -25.46 47.64 23.02
C TRP A 20 -24.56 46.61 23.68
N VAL A 21 -24.75 46.44 24.98
CA VAL A 21 -24.20 45.32 25.73
C VAL A 21 -24.91 44.12 25.14
N TYR A 22 -24.33 43.56 24.08
CA TYR A 22 -24.81 42.33 23.46
C TYR A 22 -24.87 41.32 24.59
N ALA A 23 -26.08 40.86 24.92
CA ALA A 23 -26.23 39.75 25.83
C ALA A 23 -25.44 38.59 25.23
N ASP A 24 -24.40 38.14 25.94
CA ASP A 24 -23.55 37.04 25.51
C ASP A 24 -24.45 35.84 25.17
N ASN A 25 -24.44 35.43 23.90
CA ASN A 25 -25.10 34.20 23.46
C ASN A 25 -24.12 33.03 23.68
N PRO A 26 -24.28 32.23 24.76
CA PRO A 26 -23.31 31.21 25.13
C PRO A 26 -23.12 30.16 24.03
N LEU A 27 -24.19 29.85 23.29
CA LEU A 27 -24.13 28.90 22.18
C LEU A 27 -23.30 29.44 21.01
N ALA A 28 -23.44 30.74 20.68
CA ALA A 28 -22.63 31.37 19.65
C ALA A 28 -21.14 31.41 20.02
N ILE A 29 -20.84 31.63 21.30
CA ILE A 29 -19.46 31.59 21.82
C ILE A 29 -18.89 30.17 21.73
N GLN A 30 -19.68 29.17 22.11
CA GLN A 30 -19.29 27.76 22.02
C GLN A 30 -19.00 27.36 20.58
N ASP A 31 -19.92 27.64 19.64
CA ASP A 31 -19.73 27.38 18.21
C ASP A 31 -18.44 28.05 17.69
N PHE A 32 -18.19 29.29 18.09
CA PHE A 32 -16.97 30.01 17.69
C PHE A 32 -15.70 29.37 18.25
N GLN A 33 -15.71 28.93 19.52
CA GLN A 33 -14.59 28.21 20.13
C GLN A 33 -14.35 26.86 19.46
N THR A 34 -15.40 26.11 19.14
CA THR A 34 -15.31 24.84 18.41
C THR A 34 -14.75 25.06 17.00
N ALA A 35 -15.15 26.15 16.32
CA ALA A 35 -14.57 26.52 15.03
C ALA A 35 -13.05 26.77 15.17
N LEU A 36 -12.63 27.64 16.10
CA LEU A 36 -11.22 27.92 16.33
C LEU A 36 -10.41 26.68 16.69
N ALA A 37 -10.98 25.76 17.50
CA ALA A 37 -10.34 24.48 17.82
C ALA A 37 -10.13 23.59 16.58
N ALA A 38 -11.12 23.52 15.68
CA ALA A 38 -10.98 22.76 14.43
C ALA A 38 -9.89 23.34 13.51
N CYS A 39 -9.87 24.67 13.38
CA CYS A 39 -8.81 25.38 12.64
C CYS A 39 -7.43 25.13 13.25
N GLU A 40 -7.32 25.24 14.57
CA GLU A 40 -6.08 25.01 15.30
C GLU A 40 -5.52 23.61 15.05
N ARG A 41 -6.36 22.58 15.17
CA ARG A 41 -5.97 21.20 14.82
C ARG A 41 -5.51 21.10 13.37
N GLY A 42 -6.22 21.76 12.45
CA GLY A 42 -5.86 21.78 11.03
C GLY A 42 -4.52 22.46 10.74
N ILE A 43 -4.19 23.54 11.46
CA ILE A 43 -2.88 24.22 11.37
C ILE A 43 -1.77 23.36 11.98
N GLN A 44 -2.03 22.61 13.04
CA GLN A 44 -1.01 21.77 13.67
C GLN A 44 -0.75 20.46 12.91
N MET A 45 -1.71 20.00 12.11
CA MET A 45 -1.60 18.76 11.33
C MET A 45 -0.51 18.83 10.27
N GLU A 46 0.31 17.78 10.14
CA GLU A 46 1.30 17.69 9.06
C GLU A 46 0.63 17.79 7.67
N MET A 47 1.39 18.27 6.67
CA MET A 47 0.88 18.32 5.30
C MET A 47 0.52 16.91 4.81
N PRO A 48 -0.69 16.70 4.27
CA PRO A 48 -1.17 15.37 3.93
C PRO A 48 -0.30 14.75 2.83
N ARG A 49 -0.01 13.47 2.99
CA ARG A 49 0.78 12.65 2.04
C ARG A 49 -0.09 11.64 1.28
N SER A 50 -1.34 11.51 1.68
CA SER A 50 -2.31 10.57 1.12
C SER A 50 -3.72 11.15 1.11
N ARG A 51 -4.61 10.54 0.33
CA ARG A 51 -6.03 10.93 0.26
C ARG A 51 -6.70 10.90 1.64
N GLY A 52 -6.37 9.90 2.46
CA GLY A 52 -6.88 9.79 3.82
C GLY A 52 -6.54 10.99 4.68
N SER A 53 -5.25 11.33 4.76
CA SER A 53 -4.81 12.50 5.52
C SER A 53 -5.41 13.81 5.00
N LEU A 54 -5.62 13.93 3.69
CA LEU A 54 -6.30 15.08 3.08
C LEU A 54 -7.77 15.17 3.50
N ARG A 55 -8.49 14.04 3.51
CA ARG A 55 -9.90 13.97 3.91
C ARG A 55 -10.09 14.45 5.35
N ILE A 56 -9.18 14.12 6.27
CA ILE A 56 -9.22 14.61 7.65
C ILE A 56 -9.05 16.14 7.69
N MET A 57 -8.07 16.68 6.97
CA MET A 57 -7.84 18.13 6.92
C MET A 57 -9.04 18.88 6.29
N GLN A 58 -9.65 18.30 5.26
CA GLN A 58 -10.89 18.83 4.65
C GLN A 58 -12.07 18.76 5.62
N SER A 59 -12.22 17.67 6.38
CA SER A 59 -13.25 17.55 7.43
C SER A 59 -13.11 18.63 8.51
N LEU A 60 -11.88 18.90 8.97
CA LEU A 60 -11.60 20.00 9.90
C LEU A 60 -11.95 21.37 9.29
N SER A 61 -11.67 21.57 7.99
CA SER A 61 -12.04 22.78 7.26
C SER A 61 -13.55 22.98 7.19
N LYS A 62 -14.30 21.92 6.84
CA LYS A 62 -15.78 21.95 6.83
C LYS A 62 -16.35 22.23 8.22
N ARG A 63 -15.80 21.61 9.27
CA ARG A 63 -16.21 21.87 10.67
C ARG A 63 -15.95 23.32 11.08
N TYR A 64 -14.77 23.84 10.75
CA TYR A 64 -14.43 25.24 10.96
C TYR A 64 -15.47 26.17 10.31
N GLN A 65 -15.74 25.99 9.01
CA GLN A 65 -16.67 26.84 8.25
C GLN A 65 -18.09 26.77 8.82
N ARG A 66 -18.62 25.58 9.08
CA ARG A 66 -19.97 25.39 9.61
C ARG A 66 -20.15 26.04 10.97
N ASN A 67 -19.26 25.76 11.92
CA ASN A 67 -19.36 26.29 13.28
C ASN A 67 -19.11 27.81 13.29
N MET A 68 -18.20 28.30 12.45
CA MET A 68 -17.98 29.74 12.26
C MET A 68 -19.23 30.43 11.72
N GLN A 69 -19.86 29.86 10.69
CA GLN A 69 -21.10 30.40 10.12
C GLN A 69 -22.24 30.42 11.15
N ASN A 70 -22.41 29.34 11.91
CA ASN A 70 -23.42 29.24 12.98
C ASN A 70 -23.20 30.30 14.06
N ALA A 71 -21.95 30.46 14.53
CA ALA A 71 -21.57 31.45 15.52
C ALA A 71 -21.84 32.88 15.02
N LEU A 72 -21.37 33.20 13.81
CA LEU A 72 -21.49 34.54 13.23
C LEU A 72 -22.92 34.90 12.82
N ALA A 73 -23.75 33.92 12.46
CA ALA A 73 -25.18 34.15 12.24
C ALA A 73 -25.91 34.58 13.53
N ARG A 74 -25.49 34.05 14.68
CA ARG A 74 -26.06 34.40 15.99
C ARG A 74 -25.44 35.68 16.56
N MET A 75 -24.14 35.88 16.39
CA MET A 75 -23.41 37.03 16.94
C MET A 75 -22.27 37.47 16.00
N PRO A 76 -22.55 38.33 15.01
CA PRO A 76 -21.55 38.78 14.03
C PRO A 76 -20.34 39.49 14.64
N ALA A 77 -20.47 40.08 15.82
CA ALA A 77 -19.40 40.80 16.52
C ALA A 77 -18.30 39.88 17.09
N LEU A 78 -18.49 38.56 17.10
CA LEU A 78 -17.50 37.62 17.66
C LEU A 78 -16.14 37.67 16.94
N LYS A 79 -16.15 37.84 15.61
CA LYS A 79 -14.92 37.95 14.80
C LYS A 79 -14.07 39.20 15.09
N ASP A 80 -14.67 40.21 15.72
CA ASP A 80 -14.01 41.47 16.09
C ASP A 80 -13.85 41.61 17.61
N SER A 81 -14.13 40.53 18.36
CA SER A 81 -14.12 40.52 19.81
C SER A 81 -12.71 40.42 20.38
N ASN A 82 -12.47 41.15 21.47
CA ASN A 82 -11.25 41.06 22.29
C ASN A 82 -11.32 39.92 23.32
N ARG A 83 -12.37 39.10 23.29
CA ARG A 83 -12.47 37.91 24.14
C ARG A 83 -11.30 36.97 23.86
N LEU A 84 -10.70 36.44 24.91
CA LEU A 84 -9.56 35.54 24.78
C LEU A 84 -10.01 34.13 24.42
N TYR A 85 -9.32 33.54 23.45
CA TYR A 85 -9.32 32.12 23.15
C TYR A 85 -8.04 31.51 23.74
N SER A 86 -8.13 30.28 24.21
CA SER A 86 -6.98 29.56 24.79
C SER A 86 -7.05 28.12 24.31
N GLY A 87 -6.35 27.86 23.21
CA GLY A 87 -6.01 26.53 22.73
C GLY A 87 -4.54 26.21 22.97
N ASP A 88 -4.08 25.08 22.44
CA ASP A 88 -2.68 24.62 22.50
C ASP A 88 -1.76 25.48 21.61
N TYR A 89 -2.24 25.86 20.42
CA TYR A 89 -1.54 26.75 19.47
C TYR A 89 -1.82 28.22 19.74
N PHE A 90 -3.09 28.55 19.98
CA PHE A 90 -3.54 29.92 20.23
C PHE A 90 -3.61 30.18 21.74
N VAL A 91 -2.46 30.51 22.34
CA VAL A 91 -2.38 30.81 23.78
C VAL A 91 -2.77 32.26 24.04
N GLU A 92 -3.90 32.47 24.73
CA GLU A 92 -4.42 33.78 25.16
C GLU A 92 -4.56 34.82 24.01
N THR A 93 -4.78 34.37 22.78
CA THR A 93 -5.04 35.27 21.65
C THR A 93 -6.49 35.73 21.65
N SER A 94 -6.77 36.94 21.18
CA SER A 94 -8.16 37.38 21.02
C SER A 94 -8.87 36.57 19.93
N PHE A 95 -10.20 36.46 20.05
CA PHE A 95 -11.06 35.81 19.04
C PHE A 95 -10.81 36.40 17.65
N SER A 96 -10.62 37.72 17.56
CA SER A 96 -10.31 38.39 16.30
C SER A 96 -8.97 37.97 15.70
N GLN A 97 -7.92 37.87 16.52
CA GLN A 97 -6.60 37.44 16.04
C GLN A 97 -6.59 35.96 15.62
N ALA A 98 -7.20 35.08 16.43
CA ALA A 98 -7.32 33.67 16.11
C ALA A 98 -8.11 33.46 14.82
N TYR A 99 -9.25 34.16 14.66
CA TYR A 99 -10.05 34.14 13.44
C TYR A 99 -9.26 34.57 12.21
N GLN A 100 -8.57 35.72 12.26
CA GLN A 100 -7.74 36.20 11.14
C GLN A 100 -6.63 35.21 10.77
N SER A 101 -6.00 34.58 11.77
CA SER A 101 -5.01 33.53 11.54
C SER A 101 -5.63 32.31 10.85
N CYS A 102 -6.83 31.89 11.25
CA CYS A 102 -7.54 30.78 10.60
C CYS A 102 -7.89 31.09 9.14
N GLU A 103 -8.49 32.25 8.87
CA GLU A 103 -8.84 32.67 7.51
C GLU A 103 -7.63 32.78 6.60
N THR A 104 -6.49 33.22 7.13
CA THR A 104 -5.26 33.43 6.34
C THR A 104 -4.47 32.14 6.16
N ASN A 105 -4.24 31.39 7.25
CA ASN A 105 -3.29 30.29 7.29
C ASN A 105 -3.94 28.93 7.11
N PHE A 106 -5.13 28.70 7.68
CA PHE A 106 -5.76 27.39 7.60
C PHE A 106 -6.38 27.16 6.22
N VAL A 107 -7.16 28.14 5.73
CA VAL A 107 -7.81 28.05 4.41
C VAL A 107 -6.79 27.92 3.27
N SER A 108 -5.70 28.69 3.32
CA SER A 108 -4.63 28.57 2.31
C SER A 108 -3.94 27.21 2.38
N ARG A 109 -3.66 26.72 3.59
CA ARG A 109 -2.99 25.43 3.81
C ARG A 109 -3.81 24.26 3.32
N VAL A 110 -5.13 24.26 3.52
CA VAL A 110 -6.02 23.21 2.97
C VAL A 110 -5.88 23.15 1.45
N LYS A 111 -5.88 24.30 0.77
CA LYS A 111 -5.71 24.37 -0.68
C LYS A 111 -4.30 23.92 -1.14
N GLU A 112 -3.27 24.31 -0.42
CA GLU A 112 -1.90 23.85 -0.68
C GLU A 112 -1.78 22.34 -0.50
N ALA A 113 -2.45 21.79 0.51
CA ALA A 113 -2.52 20.37 0.81
C ALA A 113 -3.22 19.57 -0.29
N GLU A 114 -4.31 20.08 -0.84
CA GLU A 114 -5.00 19.47 -1.99
C GLU A 114 -4.07 19.37 -3.20
N LEU A 115 -3.44 20.48 -3.58
CA LEU A 115 -2.50 20.53 -4.72
C LEU A 115 -1.28 19.64 -4.50
N ALA A 116 -0.73 19.62 -3.29
CA ALA A 116 0.42 18.78 -2.95
C ALA A 116 0.07 17.29 -3.02
N THR A 117 -1.10 16.90 -2.49
CA THR A 117 -1.57 15.52 -2.50
C THR A 117 -1.85 15.05 -3.93
N GLU A 118 -2.52 15.87 -4.75
CA GLU A 118 -2.79 15.56 -6.16
C GLU A 118 -1.48 15.31 -6.93
N LYS A 119 -0.50 16.20 -6.76
CA LYS A 119 0.82 16.05 -7.38
C LYS A 119 1.54 14.76 -6.94
N MET A 120 1.49 14.42 -5.65
CA MET A 120 2.11 13.20 -5.13
C MET A 120 1.43 11.94 -5.66
N LEU A 121 0.10 11.94 -5.76
CA LEU A 121 -0.66 10.82 -6.31
C LEU A 121 -0.36 10.61 -7.79
N ALA A 122 -0.30 11.68 -8.58
CA ALA A 122 0.08 11.62 -9.99
C ALA A 122 1.49 11.03 -10.17
N GLN A 123 2.47 11.49 -9.38
CA GLN A 123 3.83 10.95 -9.41
C GLN A 123 3.90 9.47 -9.00
N ARG A 124 3.08 9.05 -8.03
CA ARG A 124 3.02 7.65 -7.62
C ARG A 124 2.45 6.78 -8.74
N GLN A 125 1.41 7.25 -9.41
CA GLN A 125 0.78 6.54 -10.52
C GLN A 125 1.73 6.39 -11.72
N GLU A 126 2.47 7.44 -12.08
CA GLU A 126 3.48 7.40 -13.14
C GLU A 126 4.55 6.35 -12.84
N LYS A 127 5.12 6.38 -11.63
CA LYS A 127 6.12 5.38 -11.19
C LYS A 127 5.57 3.96 -11.18
N GLN A 128 4.30 3.77 -10.80
CA GLN A 128 3.66 2.45 -10.85
C GLN A 128 3.53 1.95 -12.28
N GLN A 129 3.16 2.82 -13.23
CA GLN A 129 3.09 2.47 -14.65
C GLN A 129 4.46 2.14 -15.23
N GLU A 130 5.49 2.94 -14.91
CA GLU A 130 6.87 2.67 -15.33
C GLU A 130 7.38 1.32 -14.80
N ASN A 131 7.15 1.04 -13.52
CA ASN A 131 7.55 -0.23 -12.91
C ASN A 131 6.78 -1.41 -13.52
N GLN A 132 5.48 -1.26 -13.79
CA GLN A 132 4.69 -2.31 -14.44
C GLN A 132 5.20 -2.57 -15.86
N ALA A 133 5.47 -1.53 -16.65
CA ALA A 133 6.01 -1.67 -17.99
C ALA A 133 7.38 -2.37 -17.99
N LEU A 134 8.23 -2.07 -17.00
CA LEU A 134 9.51 -2.75 -16.82
C LEU A 134 9.32 -4.24 -16.48
N LEU A 135 8.38 -4.56 -15.58
CA LEU A 135 8.05 -5.95 -15.24
C LEU A 135 7.53 -6.71 -16.46
N ASP A 136 6.63 -6.12 -17.24
CA ASP A 136 6.09 -6.72 -18.46
C ASP A 136 7.21 -6.97 -19.49
N GLN A 137 8.15 -6.02 -19.63
CA GLN A 137 9.32 -6.19 -20.50
C GLN A 137 10.23 -7.34 -20.04
N LEU A 138 10.48 -7.47 -18.74
CA LEU A 138 11.27 -8.56 -18.18
C LEU A 138 10.57 -9.92 -18.37
N GLN A 139 9.26 -9.99 -18.12
CA GLN A 139 8.46 -11.18 -18.35
C GLN A 139 8.46 -11.58 -19.83
N GLN A 140 8.33 -10.60 -20.74
CA GLN A 140 8.38 -10.86 -22.17
C GLN A 140 9.74 -11.42 -22.60
N LYS A 141 10.85 -10.85 -22.11
CA LYS A 141 12.20 -11.39 -22.36
C LYS A 141 12.32 -12.82 -21.84
N GLN A 142 11.89 -13.07 -20.61
CA GLN A 142 11.92 -14.40 -20.01
C GLN A 142 11.10 -15.42 -20.83
N ALA A 143 9.92 -15.02 -21.32
CA ALA A 143 9.09 -15.86 -22.17
C ALA A 143 9.73 -16.19 -23.53
N MET A 144 10.52 -15.28 -24.11
CA MET A 144 11.27 -15.55 -25.34
C MET A 144 12.45 -16.51 -25.11
N ILE A 145 13.10 -16.42 -23.95
CA ILE A 145 14.31 -17.20 -23.64
C ILE A 145 13.98 -18.62 -23.16
N THR A 146 12.89 -18.78 -22.40
CA THR A 146 12.51 -20.06 -21.76
C THR A 146 12.48 -21.24 -22.75
N PRO A 147 11.86 -21.14 -23.94
CA PRO A 147 11.88 -22.24 -24.92
C PRO A 147 13.29 -22.63 -25.37
N HIS A 148 14.20 -21.66 -25.51
CA HIS A 148 15.58 -21.94 -25.89
C HIS A 148 16.35 -22.60 -24.75
N ILE A 149 16.07 -22.24 -23.49
CA ILE A 149 16.64 -22.90 -22.31
C ILE A 149 16.17 -24.35 -22.22
N GLU A 150 14.88 -24.62 -22.46
CA GLU A 150 14.37 -25.98 -22.49
C GLU A 150 15.05 -26.80 -23.60
N VAL A 151 15.24 -26.23 -24.78
CA VAL A 151 15.95 -26.91 -25.86
C VAL A 151 17.42 -27.17 -25.49
N ALA A 152 18.14 -26.15 -25.03
CA ALA A 152 19.55 -26.29 -24.69
C ALA A 152 19.77 -27.26 -23.52
N ILE A 153 19.14 -26.98 -22.38
CA ILE A 153 19.41 -27.70 -21.14
C ILE A 153 18.61 -29.00 -21.09
N LYS A 154 17.28 -28.92 -21.14
CA LYS A 154 16.41 -30.08 -20.89
C LYS A 154 16.47 -31.11 -22.02
N ASN A 155 16.48 -30.68 -23.28
CA ASN A 155 16.39 -31.61 -24.40
C ASN A 155 17.75 -32.12 -24.89
N HIS A 156 18.84 -31.34 -24.70
CA HIS A 156 20.15 -31.71 -25.22
C HIS A 156 21.19 -31.99 -24.14
N CYS A 157 21.25 -31.21 -23.07
CA CYS A 157 22.27 -31.39 -22.05
C CYS A 157 21.92 -32.43 -20.98
N ILE A 158 20.73 -32.37 -20.38
CA ILE A 158 20.33 -33.28 -19.30
C ILE A 158 20.39 -34.76 -19.73
N PRO A 159 19.93 -35.15 -20.93
CA PRO A 159 20.06 -36.54 -21.36
C PRO A 159 21.50 -37.04 -21.36
N ILE A 160 22.46 -36.18 -21.68
CA ILE A 160 23.91 -36.49 -21.71
C ILE A 160 24.46 -36.63 -20.30
N ILE A 161 24.04 -35.75 -19.39
CA ILE A 161 24.44 -35.84 -17.98
C ILE A 161 23.86 -37.13 -17.37
N ASN A 162 22.64 -37.51 -17.75
CA ASN A 162 21.91 -38.63 -17.16
C ASN A 162 22.23 -40.00 -17.82
N GLN A 163 22.73 -40.04 -19.06
CA GLN A 163 22.96 -41.27 -19.82
C GLN A 163 24.35 -41.24 -20.48
N ALA A 164 25.12 -42.33 -20.34
CA ALA A 164 26.45 -42.48 -20.94
C ALA A 164 26.43 -42.96 -22.41
N ASP A 165 25.25 -43.17 -22.98
CA ASP A 165 25.10 -43.73 -24.32
C ASP A 165 25.19 -42.67 -25.44
N LEU A 166 25.40 -43.16 -26.67
CA LEU A 166 25.71 -42.41 -27.89
C LEU A 166 24.90 -41.10 -28.06
N ILE A 167 25.59 -39.96 -27.95
CA ILE A 167 25.05 -38.66 -28.36
C ILE A 167 24.85 -38.64 -29.89
N PRO A 168 23.66 -38.28 -30.39
CA PRO A 168 23.50 -37.88 -31.78
C PRO A 168 24.38 -36.66 -32.05
N PRO A 169 25.27 -36.66 -33.06
CA PRO A 169 26.17 -35.54 -33.34
C PRO A 169 25.43 -34.20 -33.55
N GLU A 170 24.14 -34.24 -33.90
CA GLU A 170 23.26 -33.08 -34.03
C GLU A 170 22.93 -32.41 -32.68
N ALA A 171 22.93 -33.15 -31.56
CA ALA A 171 22.56 -32.63 -30.24
C ALA A 171 23.55 -31.56 -29.75
N LYS A 172 24.84 -31.74 -30.02
CA LYS A 172 25.89 -30.75 -29.68
C LYS A 172 25.66 -29.44 -30.44
N ASN A 173 25.41 -29.52 -31.76
CA ASN A 173 25.15 -28.33 -32.58
C ASN A 173 23.86 -27.60 -32.13
N ASN A 174 22.79 -28.35 -31.88
CA ASN A 174 21.51 -27.78 -31.43
C ASN A 174 21.63 -27.11 -30.05
N TYR A 175 22.41 -27.70 -29.13
CA TYR A 175 22.75 -27.08 -27.85
C TYR A 175 23.45 -25.73 -28.04
N PHE A 176 24.54 -25.68 -28.83
CA PHE A 176 25.29 -24.44 -29.02
C PHE A 176 24.46 -23.36 -29.73
N GLN A 177 23.63 -23.72 -30.70
CA GLN A 177 22.71 -22.77 -31.33
C GLN A 177 21.68 -22.22 -30.35
N ALA A 178 21.12 -23.07 -29.49
CA ALA A 178 20.17 -22.63 -28.46
C ALA A 178 20.85 -21.74 -27.40
N LYS A 179 22.05 -22.11 -26.93
CA LYS A 179 22.88 -21.27 -26.04
C LYS A 179 23.16 -19.90 -26.66
N GLN A 180 23.58 -19.86 -27.92
CA GLN A 180 23.85 -18.60 -28.63
C GLN A 180 22.60 -17.73 -28.70
N LYS A 181 21.44 -18.30 -29.07
CA LYS A 181 20.16 -17.55 -29.10
C LYS A 181 19.76 -16.99 -27.74
N ILE A 182 19.99 -17.72 -26.65
CA ILE A 182 19.72 -17.23 -25.29
C ILE A 182 20.59 -16.00 -25.00
N LEU A 183 21.89 -16.08 -25.28
CA LEU A 183 22.84 -14.98 -25.04
C LEU A 183 22.60 -13.77 -25.95
N GLU A 184 22.10 -13.99 -27.17
CA GLU A 184 21.68 -12.93 -28.09
C GLU A 184 20.42 -12.21 -27.60
N LEU A 185 19.45 -12.94 -27.04
CA LEU A 185 18.20 -12.38 -26.52
C LEU A 185 18.40 -11.64 -25.18
N ASP A 186 19.20 -12.21 -24.28
CA ASP A 186 19.52 -11.62 -23.00
C ASP A 186 20.87 -12.13 -22.45
N PRO A 187 21.93 -11.32 -22.56
CA PRO A 187 23.23 -11.65 -21.97
C PRO A 187 23.19 -11.83 -20.45
N GLU A 188 22.20 -11.23 -19.76
CA GLU A 188 22.08 -11.35 -18.31
C GLU A 188 21.37 -12.64 -17.87
N ALA A 189 20.77 -13.39 -18.79
CA ALA A 189 20.13 -14.67 -18.50
C ALA A 189 21.08 -15.66 -17.83
N VAL A 190 22.39 -15.55 -18.06
CA VAL A 190 23.43 -16.37 -17.41
C VAL A 190 23.43 -16.26 -15.89
N LYS A 191 22.95 -15.14 -15.34
CA LYS A 191 22.87 -14.89 -13.89
C LYS A 191 21.57 -15.43 -13.27
N GLN A 192 20.56 -15.75 -14.09
CA GLN A 192 19.27 -16.24 -13.61
C GLN A 192 19.36 -17.70 -13.18
N PHE A 193 18.66 -18.07 -12.10
CA PHE A 193 18.64 -19.42 -11.57
C PHE A 193 17.58 -20.27 -12.26
N TYR A 194 17.97 -21.48 -12.65
CA TYR A 194 17.06 -22.48 -13.21
C TYR A 194 17.22 -23.80 -12.47
N THR A 195 16.08 -24.44 -12.26
CA THR A 195 15.99 -25.73 -11.58
C THR A 195 15.67 -26.80 -12.60
N PHE A 196 16.49 -27.85 -12.62
CA PHE A 196 16.25 -29.02 -13.45
C PHE A 196 16.50 -30.32 -12.69
N ALA A 197 15.76 -31.36 -13.05
CA ALA A 197 15.91 -32.69 -12.48
C ALA A 197 17.08 -33.43 -13.15
N ILE A 198 18.05 -33.86 -12.35
CA ILE A 198 19.24 -34.61 -12.77
C ILE A 198 19.28 -35.95 -12.04
N LYS A 199 19.80 -36.99 -12.69
CA LYS A 199 19.97 -38.29 -12.07
C LYS A 199 21.24 -38.30 -11.23
N ASP A 200 21.13 -38.59 -9.94
CA ASP A 200 22.32 -38.75 -9.09
C ASP A 200 23.11 -39.99 -9.49
N SER A 201 24.42 -39.79 -9.67
CA SER A 201 25.39 -40.85 -9.97
C SER A 201 25.40 -41.98 -8.93
N ILE A 202 25.13 -41.67 -7.65
CA ILE A 202 25.21 -42.64 -6.55
C ILE A 202 23.85 -43.32 -6.34
N THR A 203 22.79 -42.55 -6.11
CA THR A 203 21.47 -43.10 -5.74
C THR A 203 20.62 -43.49 -6.95
N GLN A 204 20.96 -43.01 -8.14
CA GLN A 204 20.16 -43.16 -9.37
C GLN A 204 18.76 -42.50 -9.30
N GLU A 205 18.48 -41.73 -8.25
CA GLU A 205 17.24 -40.96 -8.09
C GLU A 205 17.34 -39.60 -8.81
N LEU A 206 16.18 -39.05 -9.18
CA LEU A 206 16.10 -37.71 -9.78
C LEU A 206 16.10 -36.66 -8.66
N ILE A 207 17.08 -35.76 -8.70
CA ILE A 207 17.22 -34.66 -7.75
C ILE A 207 17.05 -33.35 -8.51
N ASP A 208 16.23 -32.44 -7.98
CA ASP A 208 16.10 -31.08 -8.50
C ASP A 208 17.31 -30.25 -8.07
N GLU A 209 18.13 -29.85 -9.04
CA GLU A 209 19.28 -28.98 -8.79
C GLU A 209 19.01 -27.58 -9.33
N SER A 210 19.22 -26.56 -8.49
CA SER A 210 19.03 -25.15 -8.85
C SER A 210 20.37 -24.44 -8.96
N LYS A 211 20.69 -23.93 -10.15
CA LYS A 211 21.96 -23.25 -10.45
C LYS A 211 21.76 -22.07 -11.41
N PRO A 212 22.67 -21.08 -11.42
CA PRO A 212 22.68 -20.05 -12.46
C PRO A 212 22.84 -20.67 -13.84
N LEU A 213 22.19 -20.11 -14.86
CA LEU A 213 22.23 -20.63 -16.22
C LEU A 213 23.65 -20.70 -16.80
N GLY A 214 24.54 -19.77 -16.42
CA GLY A 214 25.96 -19.83 -16.79
C GLY A 214 26.64 -21.12 -16.32
N VAL A 215 26.36 -21.54 -15.09
CA VAL A 215 26.91 -22.78 -14.49
C VAL A 215 26.31 -24.02 -15.18
N TRP A 216 25.03 -23.97 -15.54
CA TRP A 216 24.42 -24.99 -16.38
C TRP A 216 25.15 -25.12 -17.72
N PHE A 217 25.42 -24.02 -18.41
CA PHE A 217 26.15 -24.07 -19.68
C PHE A 217 27.55 -24.67 -19.54
N GLU A 218 28.29 -24.32 -18.50
CA GLU A 218 29.61 -24.90 -18.22
C GLU A 218 29.53 -26.41 -17.95
N THR A 219 28.54 -26.83 -17.15
CA THR A 219 28.31 -28.24 -16.82
C THR A 219 28.00 -29.05 -18.08
N CYS A 220 27.12 -28.52 -18.93
CA CYS A 220 26.76 -29.14 -20.20
C CYS A 220 27.96 -29.27 -21.15
N GLU A 221 28.76 -28.21 -21.29
CA GLU A 221 29.93 -28.21 -22.17
C GLU A 221 31.01 -29.19 -21.70
N ALA A 222 31.24 -29.28 -20.40
CA ALA A 222 32.13 -30.29 -19.82
C ALA A 222 31.65 -31.72 -20.13
N ALA A 223 30.34 -31.97 -20.05
CA ALA A 223 29.76 -33.28 -20.37
C ALA A 223 29.95 -33.66 -21.85
N PHE A 224 29.74 -32.71 -22.78
CA PHE A 224 30.01 -32.93 -24.21
C PHE A 224 31.49 -33.28 -24.48
N ILE A 225 32.43 -32.58 -23.83
CA ILE A 225 33.88 -32.83 -24.00
C ILE A 225 34.27 -34.20 -23.44
N ALA A 226 33.74 -34.58 -22.28
CA ALA A 226 34.03 -35.87 -21.66
C ALA A 226 33.62 -37.04 -22.56
N GLN A 227 32.48 -36.94 -23.24
CA GLN A 227 31.99 -37.99 -24.13
C GLN A 227 32.75 -38.09 -25.46
N GLU A 228 33.17 -36.96 -26.04
CA GLU A 228 34.06 -36.96 -27.22
C GLU A 228 35.38 -37.69 -26.92
N ASN A 229 35.94 -37.54 -25.72
CA ASN A 229 37.14 -38.27 -25.33
C ASN A 229 36.93 -39.77 -25.14
N GLN A 230 35.77 -40.20 -24.61
CA GLN A 230 35.43 -41.63 -24.46
C GLN A 230 35.25 -42.31 -25.83
N SER A 231 34.53 -41.67 -26.76
CA SER A 231 34.37 -42.21 -28.12
C SER A 231 35.69 -42.32 -28.89
N ALA A 232 36.67 -41.43 -28.64
CA ALA A 232 38.00 -41.51 -29.24
C ALA A 232 38.86 -42.67 -28.68
N GLN A 233 38.68 -43.06 -27.42
CA GLN A 233 39.41 -44.18 -26.80
C GLN A 233 38.94 -45.55 -27.31
N THR A 234 37.64 -45.72 -27.57
CA THR A 234 37.07 -47.01 -28.01
C THR A 234 37.54 -47.43 -29.42
N VAL A 235 38.00 -46.50 -30.26
CA VAL A 235 38.46 -46.79 -31.64
C VAL A 235 39.96 -47.13 -31.69
N SER A 236 40.72 -46.88 -30.62
CA SER A 236 42.18 -47.13 -30.58
C SER A 236 42.60 -48.40 -29.82
N GLY A 237 41.64 -49.21 -29.35
CA GLY A 237 41.89 -50.31 -28.40
C GLY A 237 41.85 -51.74 -28.96
N GLU A 238 41.75 -51.94 -30.28
CA GLU A 238 41.69 -53.29 -30.87
C GLU A 238 43.07 -53.71 -31.41
N MET A 239 44.03 -53.98 -30.51
CA MET A 239 45.12 -54.91 -30.76
C MET A 239 45.90 -55.26 -29.47
N MET A 240 45.84 -56.57 -29.16
CA MET A 240 46.77 -57.40 -28.38
C MET A 240 46.63 -57.52 -26.85
N ASP A 241 46.31 -58.78 -26.52
CA ASP A 241 46.96 -59.67 -25.55
C ASP A 241 46.42 -59.83 -24.12
N ASP A 242 46.14 -61.11 -23.86
CA ASP A 242 45.84 -61.79 -22.61
C ASP A 242 46.86 -61.45 -21.51
N GLU A 243 46.39 -61.10 -20.30
CA GLU A 243 47.10 -61.53 -19.08
C GLU A 243 46.18 -61.60 -17.86
N GLU A 244 46.41 -62.64 -17.06
CA GLU A 244 45.70 -63.08 -15.87
C GLU A 244 45.62 -62.04 -14.73
N GLY A 245 44.52 -62.10 -13.96
CA GLY A 245 44.19 -61.17 -12.88
C GLY A 245 45.03 -61.29 -11.59
N PRO A 246 44.69 -60.48 -10.56
CA PRO A 246 44.19 -61.10 -9.33
C PRO A 246 43.05 -60.35 -8.62
N MET A 247 42.46 -61.05 -7.64
CA MET A 247 41.20 -60.79 -6.92
C MET A 247 41.17 -59.55 -5.99
N LEU A 248 39.96 -59.01 -5.82
CA LEU A 248 39.56 -57.94 -4.89
C LEU A 248 39.32 -58.43 -3.44
N PRO A 249 39.57 -57.60 -2.41
CA PRO A 249 39.03 -57.76 -1.06
C PRO A 249 37.70 -56.99 -0.83
N PRO A 250 36.90 -57.34 0.21
CA PRO A 250 35.48 -57.02 0.32
C PRO A 250 35.13 -55.67 0.97
N SER A 251 34.01 -55.09 0.53
CA SER A 251 33.39 -53.85 1.02
C SER A 251 32.93 -53.90 2.48
N LEU A 252 33.30 -52.86 3.25
CA LEU A 252 32.78 -52.55 4.57
C LEU A 252 31.49 -51.72 4.48
N ARG A 253 30.45 -52.22 5.14
CA ARG A 253 29.14 -51.59 5.36
C ARG A 253 29.24 -50.42 6.34
N THR A 254 28.49 -49.36 6.08
CA THR A 254 28.19 -48.28 7.04
C THR A 254 26.68 -48.28 7.34
N PRO A 255 26.23 -47.97 8.57
CA PRO A 255 24.86 -48.24 9.02
C PRO A 255 23.88 -47.08 8.77
N ALA A 256 22.60 -47.46 8.83
CA ALA A 256 21.39 -46.68 8.59
C ALA A 256 21.21 -45.44 9.49
N LEU A 257 20.63 -44.39 8.89
CA LEU A 257 20.03 -43.24 9.60
C LEU A 257 18.54 -43.51 9.89
N PRO A 258 18.02 -43.12 11.06
CA PRO A 258 16.62 -43.26 11.44
C PRO A 258 15.72 -42.12 10.93
N ALA A 259 14.43 -42.43 10.90
CA ALA A 259 13.32 -41.71 10.30
C ALA A 259 12.85 -40.43 11.02
N ASP A 260 12.12 -39.60 10.27
CA ASP A 260 11.32 -38.44 10.68
C ASP A 260 10.31 -38.72 11.80
N PRO A 261 10.06 -37.74 12.69
CA PRO A 261 8.81 -37.65 13.42
C PRO A 261 7.82 -36.70 12.73
N ALA A 262 6.65 -37.26 12.43
CA ALA A 262 5.42 -36.55 12.12
C ALA A 262 4.79 -35.87 13.36
N THR A 263 3.73 -35.09 13.08
CA THR A 263 2.67 -34.60 13.99
C THR A 263 2.96 -33.22 14.61
N THR A 264 2.11 -32.20 14.45
CA THR A 264 0.79 -32.10 15.12
C THR A 264 -0.11 -31.02 14.50
N ALA A 265 -1.37 -31.39 14.23
CA ALA A 265 -2.47 -30.50 13.87
C ALA A 265 -3.08 -29.85 15.13
N ALA A 266 -3.43 -28.57 15.05
CA ALA A 266 -4.14 -27.83 16.10
C ALA A 266 -5.67 -27.80 15.85
N PRO A 267 -6.51 -27.76 16.90
CA PRO A 267 -7.94 -27.93 16.80
C PRO A 267 -8.71 -26.63 16.52
N VAL A 268 -9.77 -26.79 15.73
CA VAL A 268 -10.79 -25.79 15.38
C VAL A 268 -11.71 -25.52 16.57
N VAL A 269 -11.94 -24.25 16.90
CA VAL A 269 -12.94 -23.78 17.86
C VAL A 269 -14.20 -23.31 17.10
N PRO A 270 -15.42 -23.71 17.49
CA PRO A 270 -16.64 -23.25 16.83
C PRO A 270 -17.06 -21.86 17.34
N ALA A 271 -17.29 -20.94 16.41
CA ALA A 271 -17.90 -19.63 16.67
C ALA A 271 -19.43 -19.75 16.73
N VAL A 272 -20.02 -19.10 17.74
CA VAL A 272 -21.46 -18.99 17.99
C VAL A 272 -22.02 -17.83 17.17
N PRO A 273 -23.14 -17.97 16.44
CA PRO A 273 -23.76 -16.85 15.75
C PRO A 273 -24.57 -15.98 16.72
N VAL A 274 -24.23 -14.70 16.80
CA VAL A 274 -25.05 -13.68 17.46
C VAL A 274 -25.95 -13.04 16.41
N THR A 275 -27.25 -13.34 16.47
CA THR A 275 -28.32 -12.61 15.76
C THR A 275 -28.78 -11.43 16.61
N VAL A 276 -28.68 -10.21 16.08
CA VAL A 276 -29.36 -9.02 16.62
C VAL A 276 -30.32 -8.47 15.56
N PRO A 277 -31.54 -8.05 15.93
CA PRO A 277 -32.59 -7.64 15.00
C PRO A 277 -32.31 -6.27 14.37
N LEU A 278 -32.77 -6.14 13.12
CA LEU A 278 -32.84 -4.93 12.31
C LEU A 278 -33.93 -4.01 12.88
N GLU A 279 -33.58 -2.79 13.28
CA GLU A 279 -34.53 -1.69 13.46
C GLU A 279 -34.37 -0.71 12.29
N ASP A 280 -35.47 -0.52 11.55
CA ASP A 280 -35.65 0.49 10.52
C ASP A 280 -35.81 1.87 11.18
N GLU A 281 -35.01 2.86 10.78
CA GLU A 281 -35.36 4.27 10.94
C GLU A 281 -35.04 5.08 9.67
N PRO A 282 -35.85 6.12 9.41
CA PRO A 282 -36.03 6.68 8.07
C PRO A 282 -34.92 7.66 7.66
N GLU A 283 -34.62 7.61 6.37
CA GLU A 283 -33.84 8.57 5.60
C GLU A 283 -34.47 9.97 5.71
N ASP A 284 -33.67 11.00 6.03
CA ASP A 284 -33.81 12.31 5.39
C ASP A 284 -32.64 13.27 5.66
N MET A 285 -32.28 14.00 4.60
CA MET A 285 -31.33 15.12 4.47
C MET A 285 -29.98 14.81 3.80
N ALA A 286 -30.05 14.43 2.53
CA ALA A 286 -28.94 14.52 1.58
C ALA A 286 -28.73 15.98 1.14
N VAL A 287 -27.60 16.56 1.52
CA VAL A 287 -27.00 17.70 0.83
C VAL A 287 -26.15 17.11 -0.28
N ASP A 288 -26.57 17.31 -1.53
CA ASP A 288 -25.89 16.87 -2.75
C ASP A 288 -24.49 17.52 -2.90
N GLU A 289 -23.46 16.91 -2.32
CA GLU A 289 -22.05 17.21 -2.60
C GLU A 289 -21.19 15.92 -2.76
N GLU A 290 -21.68 14.82 -3.34
CA GLU A 290 -20.94 13.53 -3.18
C GLU A 290 -20.97 12.58 -4.41
N GLY A 291 -20.59 13.07 -5.59
CA GLY A 291 -20.39 12.18 -6.75
C GLY A 291 -19.13 11.29 -6.66
N GLY A 292 -18.10 11.73 -5.93
CA GLY A 292 -16.81 11.01 -5.84
C GLY A 292 -16.77 9.98 -4.70
N ASP A 293 -17.44 10.25 -3.58
CA ASP A 293 -17.37 9.39 -2.40
C ASP A 293 -18.20 8.09 -2.57
N GLU A 294 -19.25 8.10 -3.40
CA GLU A 294 -20.02 6.89 -3.72
C GLU A 294 -19.21 5.88 -4.54
N GLU A 295 -18.45 6.33 -5.57
CA GLU A 295 -17.60 5.42 -6.36
C GLU A 295 -16.47 4.83 -5.50
N GLU A 296 -15.84 5.65 -4.65
CA GLU A 296 -14.82 5.17 -3.71
C GLU A 296 -15.40 4.20 -2.67
N TYR A 297 -16.61 4.46 -2.18
CA TYR A 297 -17.31 3.58 -1.25
C TYR A 297 -17.66 2.23 -1.88
N GLN A 298 -18.18 2.23 -3.11
CA GLN A 298 -18.48 0.99 -3.84
C GLN A 298 -17.19 0.20 -4.13
N ALA A 299 -16.11 0.87 -4.54
CA ALA A 299 -14.81 0.24 -4.71
C ALA A 299 -14.30 -0.37 -3.39
N ALA A 300 -14.45 0.33 -2.27
CA ALA A 300 -14.10 -0.17 -0.95
C ALA A 300 -14.88 -1.45 -0.59
N LEU A 301 -16.20 -1.49 -0.82
CA LEU A 301 -17.03 -2.68 -0.56
C LEU A 301 -16.62 -3.93 -1.34
N THR A 302 -15.92 -3.76 -2.47
CA THR A 302 -15.36 -4.87 -3.26
C THR A 302 -14.00 -5.34 -2.79
N THR A 303 -13.24 -4.49 -2.10
CA THR A 303 -11.86 -4.77 -1.68
C THR A 303 -11.75 -5.30 -0.25
N VAL A 304 -12.67 -4.91 0.64
CA VAL A 304 -12.70 -5.41 2.02
C VAL A 304 -13.62 -6.63 2.19
N THR A 305 -13.26 -7.50 3.12
CA THR A 305 -13.98 -8.73 3.46
C THR A 305 -14.33 -8.77 4.96
N GLY A 306 -15.11 -9.78 5.38
CA GLY A 306 -15.43 -10.01 6.79
C GLY A 306 -16.16 -8.85 7.47
N ASP A 307 -15.79 -8.58 8.72
CA ASP A 307 -16.45 -7.56 9.55
C ASP A 307 -16.17 -6.15 9.06
N LYS A 308 -15.04 -5.92 8.39
CA LYS A 308 -14.75 -4.65 7.72
C LYS A 308 -15.82 -4.28 6.70
N LYS A 309 -16.23 -5.24 5.88
CA LYS A 309 -17.32 -5.03 4.91
C LYS A 309 -18.65 -4.76 5.61
N THR A 310 -18.93 -5.48 6.69
CA THR A 310 -20.13 -5.28 7.51
C THR A 310 -20.17 -3.86 8.08
N VAL A 311 -19.06 -3.37 8.63
CA VAL A 311 -18.95 -2.00 9.16
C VAL A 311 -19.15 -0.96 8.07
N LEU A 312 -18.51 -1.08 6.91
CA LEU A 312 -18.76 -0.16 5.79
C LEU A 312 -20.23 -0.15 5.37
N THR A 313 -20.83 -1.33 5.23
CA THR A 313 -22.25 -1.48 4.84
C THR A 313 -23.19 -0.84 5.86
N GLN A 314 -22.88 -0.98 7.15
CA GLN A 314 -23.64 -0.36 8.24
C GLN A 314 -23.52 1.16 8.22
N MET A 315 -22.30 1.67 8.06
CA MET A 315 -22.04 3.11 8.12
C MET A 315 -22.43 3.85 6.83
N LYS A 316 -22.57 3.13 5.71
CA LYS A 316 -22.91 3.67 4.37
C LYS A 316 -22.01 4.81 3.89
N ARG A 317 -20.76 4.84 4.36
CA ARG A 317 -19.77 5.85 3.98
C ARG A 317 -18.35 5.36 4.25
N MET A 318 -17.36 6.09 3.75
CA MET A 318 -15.95 5.84 4.04
C MET A 318 -15.59 6.30 5.47
N PRO A 319 -14.67 5.59 6.16
CA PRO A 319 -14.19 6.02 7.48
C PRO A 319 -13.44 7.35 7.39
N ASP A 320 -13.67 8.25 8.33
CA ASP A 320 -13.00 9.57 8.38
C ASP A 320 -11.50 9.44 8.61
N TYR A 321 -11.09 8.40 9.35
CA TYR A 321 -9.68 8.06 9.59
C TYR A 321 -9.45 6.57 9.49
N VAL A 322 -8.28 6.19 8.94
CA VAL A 322 -7.73 4.84 9.05
C VAL A 322 -6.24 4.90 9.40
N ASN A 323 -5.77 3.96 10.23
CA ASN A 323 -4.37 3.89 10.63
C ASN A 323 -3.48 3.21 9.56
N ASN A 324 -3.59 3.67 8.32
CA ASN A 324 -2.77 3.21 7.21
C ASN A 324 -2.42 4.40 6.32
N ASP A 325 -1.13 4.66 6.14
CA ASP A 325 -0.65 5.83 5.39
C ASP A 325 -1.15 5.85 3.94
N ASP A 326 -1.33 4.68 3.32
CA ASP A 326 -1.83 4.53 1.96
C ASP A 326 -3.36 4.50 1.87
N TYR A 327 -4.05 4.64 3.02
CA TYR A 327 -5.51 4.54 3.13
C TYR A 327 -6.07 3.20 2.61
N ASP A 328 -5.25 2.13 2.68
CA ASP A 328 -5.65 0.78 2.31
C ASP A 328 -6.55 0.19 3.40
N LEU A 329 -7.85 0.23 3.17
CA LEU A 329 -8.87 -0.27 4.11
C LEU A 329 -8.69 -1.76 4.44
N ALA A 330 -8.23 -2.57 3.48
CA ALA A 330 -8.00 -3.99 3.68
C ALA A 330 -6.83 -4.24 4.64
N LYS A 331 -5.81 -3.37 4.64
CA LYS A 331 -4.65 -3.47 5.55
C LYS A 331 -4.80 -2.69 6.87
N ALA A 332 -5.65 -1.68 6.91
CA ALA A 332 -5.86 -0.86 8.11
C ALA A 332 -6.41 -1.71 9.28
N SER A 333 -5.90 -1.48 10.49
CA SER A 333 -6.34 -2.17 11.71
C SER A 333 -7.23 -1.32 12.60
N LEU A 334 -7.41 -0.04 12.27
CA LEU A 334 -8.24 0.90 13.01
C LEU A 334 -8.96 1.81 12.04
N TRP A 335 -10.28 1.91 12.16
CA TRP A 335 -11.15 2.83 11.43
C TRP A 335 -11.90 3.71 12.40
N GLN A 336 -12.20 4.94 11.99
CA GLN A 336 -13.01 5.88 12.77
C GLN A 336 -14.09 6.50 11.91
N PHE A 337 -15.25 6.65 12.52
CA PHE A 337 -16.40 7.33 11.95
C PHE A 337 -16.85 8.40 12.93
N GLU A 338 -16.67 9.65 12.57
CA GLU A 338 -17.14 10.81 13.32
C GLU A 338 -18.52 11.24 12.80
N SER A 339 -19.46 11.51 13.70
CA SER A 339 -20.76 12.05 13.31
C SER A 339 -20.58 13.41 12.63
N PRO A 340 -21.51 13.82 11.74
CA PRO A 340 -21.47 15.13 11.13
C PRO A 340 -21.38 16.26 12.17
N ASP A 341 -22.07 16.11 13.30
CA ASP A 341 -22.09 17.09 14.40
C ASP A 341 -20.89 16.98 15.35
N ALA A 342 -20.03 15.98 15.16
CA ALA A 342 -18.84 15.71 15.97
C ALA A 342 -19.10 15.45 17.46
N ASP A 343 -20.34 15.09 17.79
CA ASP A 343 -20.80 14.73 19.12
C ASP A 343 -20.68 13.22 19.40
N ARG A 344 -20.41 12.43 18.37
CA ARG A 344 -20.25 10.98 18.45
C ARG A 344 -19.12 10.49 17.55
N CYS A 345 -18.27 9.63 18.08
CA CYS A 345 -17.20 8.96 17.35
C CYS A 345 -17.30 7.45 17.56
N GLU A 346 -17.32 6.69 16.47
CA GLU A 346 -17.26 5.23 16.50
C GLU A 346 -15.89 4.76 16.02
N VAL A 347 -15.13 4.12 16.90
CA VAL A 347 -13.80 3.59 16.62
C VAL A 347 -13.86 2.06 16.53
N TYR A 348 -13.45 1.53 15.39
CA TYR A 348 -13.41 0.11 15.11
C TYR A 348 -11.96 -0.36 15.02
N GLN A 349 -11.60 -1.41 15.74
CA GLN A 349 -10.30 -2.07 15.61
C GLN A 349 -10.47 -3.47 15.04
N PHE A 350 -9.56 -3.85 14.15
CA PHE A 350 -9.57 -5.09 13.39
C PHE A 350 -8.26 -5.85 13.56
N GLN A 351 -8.35 -7.18 13.57
CA GLN A 351 -7.23 -8.09 13.39
C GLN A 351 -7.46 -8.88 12.10
N GLY A 352 -6.76 -8.48 11.02
CA GLY A 352 -7.14 -8.90 9.67
C GLY A 352 -8.49 -8.31 9.29
N ASP A 353 -9.46 -9.17 8.99
CA ASP A 353 -10.83 -8.78 8.60
C ASP A 353 -11.85 -8.90 9.74
N THR A 354 -11.43 -9.36 10.91
CA THR A 354 -12.31 -9.58 12.06
C THR A 354 -12.25 -8.39 13.00
N GLN A 355 -13.42 -7.88 13.40
CA GLN A 355 -13.54 -6.80 14.37
C GLN A 355 -13.20 -7.33 15.75
N VAL A 356 -12.15 -6.78 16.37
CA VAL A 356 -11.72 -7.15 17.73
C VAL A 356 -12.27 -6.20 18.78
N LYS A 357 -12.55 -4.95 18.42
CA LYS A 357 -13.07 -3.94 19.35
C LYS A 357 -13.92 -2.91 18.61
N LYS A 358 -15.04 -2.52 19.22
CA LYS A 358 -15.80 -1.31 18.89
C LYS A 358 -15.83 -0.41 20.12
N GLN A 359 -15.66 0.89 19.91
CA GLN A 359 -15.75 1.89 20.95
C GLN A 359 -16.58 3.07 20.46
N ASP A 360 -17.70 3.31 21.14
CA ASP A 360 -18.55 4.48 20.91
C ASP A 360 -18.18 5.56 21.93
N ILE A 361 -17.84 6.74 21.44
CA ILE A 361 -17.40 7.89 22.23
C ILE A 361 -18.42 9.00 22.01
N ASN A 362 -19.07 9.49 23.07
CA ASN A 362 -20.00 10.62 23.01
C ASN A 362 -19.23 11.96 23.07
N SER A 363 -18.25 12.09 22.20
CA SER A 363 -17.45 13.30 21.98
C SER A 363 -16.76 13.20 20.62
N GLU A 364 -16.02 14.25 20.28
CA GLU A 364 -15.12 14.24 19.13
C GLU A 364 -14.17 13.03 19.15
N CYS A 365 -13.79 12.57 17.94
CA CYS A 365 -12.82 11.49 17.81
C CYS A 365 -11.47 11.89 18.41
N PRO A 366 -10.81 10.99 19.18
CA PRO A 366 -9.49 11.29 19.70
C PRO A 366 -8.49 11.46 18.54
N PRO A 367 -7.53 12.40 18.64
CA PRO A 367 -6.46 12.51 17.67
C PRO A 367 -5.52 11.30 17.78
N PHE A 368 -5.04 10.78 16.64
CA PHE A 368 -4.13 9.64 16.55
C PHE A 368 -2.79 10.01 15.92
#